data_AF-A0AAV8X8N7-F1
#
_entry.id   AF-A0AAV8X8N7-F1
#
_cell.length_a   1.000
_cell.length_b   1.000
_cell.length_c   1.000
_cell.angle_alpha   90.00
_cell.angle_beta   90.00
_cell.angle_gamma   90.00
#
_symmetry.space_group_name_H-M   'P 1'
#
loop_
_entity.id
_entity.type
_entity.pdbx_description
1 polymer ?
#
loop_
_entity_poly.entity_id
_entity_poly.type
_entity_poly.pdbx_seq_one_letter_code
_entity_poly.pdbx_strand_id
1 'polypeptide(L)' 'MAMQVVCDNNRLIRDVFIGYSESVHDARVFRNNPLCNSLAGKCGEWSLLGDSAYPTLRNLLTPYKDTGNLSNAQKN' A
#
# COMPACT_ATOMS: atom_id res chain seq x y z
N MET A 1 -13.10 -5.05 11.08
CA MET A 1 -11.97 -6.00 10.94
C MET A 1 -11.30 -5.74 9.61
N ALA A 2 -10.04 -5.28 9.61
CA ALA A 2 -9.28 -4.97 8.41
C ALA A 2 -8.16 -5.99 8.20
N MET A 3 -7.84 -6.25 6.92
CA MET A 3 -6.77 -7.14 6.50
C MET A 3 -5.95 -6.47 5.42
N GLN A 4 -4.62 -6.52 5.56
CA GLN A 4 -3.68 -6.10 4.55
C GLN A 4 -2.84 -7.29 4.12
N VAL A 5 -2.69 -7.46 2.81
CA VAL A 5 -1.90 -8.53 2.21
C VAL A 5 -0.91 -7.91 1.25
N VAL A 6 0.33 -8.34 1.34
CA VAL A 6 1.36 -8.00 0.36
C VAL A 6 1.76 -9.26 -0.39
N CYS A 7 1.76 -9.15 -1.71
CA CYS A 7 2.23 -10.18 -2.61
C CYS A 7 3.39 -9.69 -3.46
N ASP A 8 4.17 -10.64 -3.97
CA ASP A 8 5.18 -10.37 -4.99
C ASP A 8 4.59 -10.46 -6.40
N ASN A 9 5.44 -10.22 -7.41
CA ASN A 9 5.09 -10.31 -8.82
C ASN A 9 4.69 -11.73 -9.28
N ASN A 10 5.02 -12.77 -8.50
CA ASN A 10 4.61 -14.16 -8.74
C ASN A 10 3.29 -14.50 -8.04
N ARG A 11 2.59 -13.50 -7.48
CA ARG A 11 1.34 -13.64 -6.73
C ARG A 11 1.50 -14.46 -5.45
N LEU A 12 2.72 -14.61 -4.94
CA LEU A 12 2.96 -15.26 -3.66
C LEU A 12 2.75 -14.25 -2.54
N ILE A 13 1.99 -14.64 -1.52
CA ILE A 13 1.77 -13.83 -0.33
C ILE A 13 3.08 -13.79 0.47
N ARG A 14 3.59 -12.58 0.72
CA ARG A 14 4.84 -12.33 1.43
C ARG A 14 4.63 -11.82 2.85
N ASP A 15 3.51 -11.15 3.09
CA ASP A 15 3.18 -10.56 4.38
C ASP A 15 1.66 -10.46 4.51
N VAL A 16 1.15 -10.76 5.70
CA VAL A 16 -0.28 -10.66 6.03
C VAL A 16 -0.39 -9.98 7.38
N PHE A 17 -1.13 -8.87 7.41
CA PHE A 17 -1.45 -8.15 8.63
C PHE A 17 -2.97 -8.17 8.84
N ILE A 18 -3.40 -8.70 9.98
CA ILE A 18 -4.81 -8.77 10.36
C ILE A 18 -4.96 -8.00 11.65
N GLY A 19 -5.81 -6.97 11.66
CA GLY A 19 -5.99 -6.12 12.83
C GLY A 19 -7.12 -5.10 12.68
N TYR A 20 -7.40 -4.39 13.77
CA TYR A 20 -8.47 -3.37 13.87
C TYR A 20 -9.90 -3.91 13.68
N SER A 21 -10.60 -4.11 14.79
CA SER A 21 -12.04 -4.48 14.83
C SER A 21 -12.94 -3.39 14.25
N GLU A 22 -12.57 -2.12 14.43
CA GLU A 22 -13.33 -0.93 14.01
C GLU A 22 -13.16 -0.59 12.51
N SER A 23 -14.03 0.30 11.99
CA SER A 23 -13.95 0.86 10.63
C SER A 23 -12.78 1.86 10.54
N VAL A 24 -11.56 1.32 10.51
CA VAL A 24 -10.33 2.09 10.41
C VAL A 24 -9.97 2.24 8.94
N HIS A 25 -9.76 3.48 8.49
CA HIS A 25 -9.28 3.76 7.14
C HIS A 25 -7.99 2.99 6.84
N ASP A 26 -7.89 2.45 5.63
CA ASP A 26 -6.76 1.62 5.19
C ASP A 26 -5.40 2.29 5.43
N ALA A 27 -5.30 3.60 5.21
CA ALA A 27 -4.11 4.40 5.49
C ALA A 27 -3.64 4.29 6.95
N ARG A 28 -4.59 4.27 7.90
CA ARG A 28 -4.30 4.14 9.33
C ARG A 28 -3.97 2.68 9.70
N VAL A 29 -4.51 1.70 8.99
CA VAL A 29 -4.09 0.29 9.12
C VAL A 29 -2.64 0.15 8.67
N PHE A 30 -2.26 0.72 7.52
CA PHE A 30 -0.88 0.69 7.01
C PHE A 30 0.11 1.39 7.92
N ARG A 31 -0.22 2.58 8.42
CA ARG A 31 0.68 3.32 9.33
C ARG A 31 0.99 2.55 10.62
N ASN A 32 0.04 1.74 11.09
CA ASN A 32 0.22 0.92 12.29
C ASN A 32 0.75 -0.49 12.00
N ASN A 33 0.85 -0.86 10.72
CA ASN A 33 1.44 -2.12 10.30
C ASN A 33 2.98 -2.03 10.47
N PRO A 34 3.63 -2.96 11.19
CA PRO A 34 5.09 -3.03 11.30
C PRO A 34 5.80 -3.03 9.94
N LEU A 35 5.11 -3.50 8.90
CA LEU A 35 5.58 -3.46 7.53
C LEU A 35 6.00 -2.04 7.09
N CYS A 36 5.25 -1.00 7.47
CA CYS A 36 5.53 0.39 7.08
C CYS A 36 6.95 0.83 7.49
N ASN A 37 7.43 0.41 8.65
CA ASN A 37 8.78 0.75 9.14
C ASN A 37 9.88 -0.12 8.52
N SER A 38 9.54 -1.35 8.12
CA SER A 38 10.48 -2.31 7.53
C SER A 38 10.51 -2.28 6.00
N LEU A 39 9.69 -1.43 5.37
CA LEU A 39 9.46 -1.43 3.92
C LEU A 39 10.75 -1.25 3.12
N ALA A 40 11.62 -0.32 3.53
CA ALA A 40 12.89 -0.07 2.85
C ALA A 40 13.82 -1.29 2.88
N GLY A 41 13.89 -2.01 4.01
CA GLY A 41 14.71 -3.22 4.13
C GLY A 41 14.12 -4.42 3.40
N LYS A 42 12.79 -4.56 3.40
CA LYS A 42 12.09 -5.67 2.73
C LYS A 42 12.02 -5.50 1.21
N CYS A 43 11.85 -4.28 0.71
CA CYS A 43 11.69 -4.01 -0.71
C CYS A 43 13.02 -3.71 -1.41
N GLY A 44 14.04 -3.21 -0.70
CA GLY A 44 15.32 -2.84 -1.32
C GLY A 44 15.13 -1.80 -2.43
N GLU A 45 15.51 -2.16 -3.66
CA GLU A 45 15.34 -1.33 -4.86
C GLU A 45 13.93 -1.41 -5.48
N TRP A 46 13.10 -2.33 -4.99
CA TRP A 46 11.74 -2.53 -5.50
C TRP A 46 10.74 -1.65 -4.74
N SER A 47 9.57 -1.45 -5.35
CA SER A 47 8.47 -0.69 -4.76
C SER A 47 7.18 -1.50 -4.81
N LEU A 48 6.38 -1.39 -3.75
CA LEU A 48 5.03 -1.92 -3.72
C LEU A 48 4.08 -0.95 -4.42
N LEU A 49 3.07 -1.49 -5.09
CA LEU A 49 1.95 -0.71 -5.60
C LEU A 49 0.83 -0.76 -4.55
N GLY A 50 0.50 0.41 -4.01
CA GLY A 50 -0.53 0.59 -3.00
C GLY A 50 -1.80 1.20 -3.57
N ASP A 51 -2.90 1.04 -2.83
CA ASP A 51 -4.13 1.80 -3.06
C ASP A 51 -3.92 3.32 -2.92
N SER A 52 -4.78 4.09 -3.60
CA SER A 52 -4.80 5.57 -3.59
C SER A 52 -4.96 6.20 -2.19
N ALA A 53 -5.50 5.45 -1.22
CA ALA A 53 -5.63 5.88 0.16
C ALA A 53 -4.29 5.90 0.92
N TYR A 54 -3.27 5.19 0.45
CA TYR A 54 -1.96 5.17 1.11
C TYR A 54 -1.15 6.45 0.84
N PRO A 55 -0.19 6.79 1.72
CA PRO A 55 0.80 7.81 1.40
C PRO A 55 1.80 7.29 0.36
N THR A 56 2.29 8.18 -0.51
CA THR A 56 3.43 7.87 -1.39
C THR A 56 4.72 7.85 -0.57
N LEU A 57 5.44 6.72 -0.59
CA LEU A 57 6.71 6.52 0.12
C LEU A 57 7.77 5.97 -0.85
N ARG A 58 9.04 5.97 -0.44
CA ARG A 58 10.17 5.48 -1.26
C ARG A 58 9.92 4.08 -1.84
N ASN A 59 9.33 3.17 -1.07
CA ASN A 59 9.06 1.80 -1.47
C ASN A 59 7.54 1.49 -1.55
N LEU A 60 6.69 2.52 -1.59
CA LEU A 60 5.25 2.42 -1.79
C LEU A 60 4.77 3.48 -2.79
N LEU A 61 4.52 3.05 -4.01
CA LEU A 61 3.94 3.87 -5.06
C LEU A 61 2.43 3.78 -5.00
N THR A 62 1.78 4.93 -5.03
CA THR A 62 0.32 5.04 -5.04
C THR A 62 -0.11 5.69 -6.34
N PRO A 63 -1.22 5.25 -6.96
CA PRO A 63 -1.73 5.87 -8.17
C PRO A 63 -2.06 7.36 -7.93
N TYR A 64 -2.08 8.13 -9.01
CA TYR A 64 -2.48 9.53 -8.93
C TYR A 64 -3.90 9.64 -8.39
N LYS A 65 -4.11 10.56 -7.44
CA LYS A 65 -5.45 10.85 -6.94
C LYS A 65 -6.28 11.46 -8.06
N ASP A 66 -7.38 10.81 -8.41
CA ASP A 66 -8.30 11.36 -9.40
C ASP A 66 -9.14 12.47 -8.78
N THR A 67 -8.76 13.72 -9.06
CA THR A 67 -9.55 14.91 -8.71
C THR A 67 -10.36 15.42 -9.90
N GLY A 68 -10.60 14.59 -10.92
CA GLY A 68 -11.30 14.95 -12.16
C GLY A 68 -10.41 15.53 -13.26
N ASN A 69 -9.11 15.68 -13.01
CA ASN A 69 -8.14 16.31 -13.92
C ASN A 69 -7.06 15.33 -14.43
N LEU A 70 -7.21 14.02 -14.22
CA LEU A 70 -6.23 13.04 -14.71
C LEU A 70 -6.30 12.92 -16.23
N SER A 71 -5.15 13.03 -16.87
CA SER A 71 -5.00 12.62 -18.28
C SER A 71 -5.21 11.12 -18.43
N ASN A 72 -5.53 10.66 -19.64
CA ASN A 72 -5.70 9.22 -19.92
C ASN A 72 -4.47 8.38 -19.57
N ALA A 73 -3.27 8.97 -19.62
CA ALA A 73 -2.03 8.30 -19.23
C ALA A 73 -1.89 8.12 -17.70
N GLN A 74 -2.62 8.90 -16.90
CA GLN A 74 -2.55 8.87 -15.43
C GLN A 74 -3.68 8.05 -14.78
N LYS A 75 -4.68 7.63 -15.57
CA LYS A 75 -5.79 6.78 -15.13
C LYS A 75 -5.43 5.29 -15.07
N ASN A 76 -4.25 4.92 -15.55
CA ASN A 76 -3.77 3.54 -15.68
C ASN A 76 -2.64 3.24 -14.70
#